data_AF-A0A662RIS8-F1
#
_entry.id   AF-A0A662RIS8-F1
#
_cell.length_a   1.000
_cell.length_b   1.000
_cell.length_c   1.000
_cell.angle_alpha   90.00
_cell.angle_beta   90.00
_cell.angle_gamma   90.00
#
_symmetry.space_group_name_H-M   'P 1'
#
loop_
_entity.id
_entity.type
_entity.pdbx_description
1 polymer ?
#
loop_
_entity_poly.entity_id
_entity_poly.type
_entity_poly.pdbx_seq_one_letter_code
_entity_poly.pdbx_strand_id
1 'polypeptide(L)'
;MIPIPAIAWAVVVVALMVVFYVLARFSEELGEALRIRPYYISYYAASLFLFIGIQMRLLSAVATDLAFKYAYWHVALVAIGVTIALITTIIYWGWLLSDYHKMR
;
A
#
# COMPACT_ATOMS: atom_id res chain seq x y z
N MET A 1 -1.44 27.64 5.56
CA MET A 1 -0.53 27.26 4.45
C MET A 1 -0.06 25.83 4.72
N ILE A 2 -0.19 24.91 3.76
CA ILE A 2 0.22 23.50 3.99
C ILE A 2 1.76 23.44 3.98
N PRO A 3 2.40 22.83 4.99
CA PRO A 3 3.85 22.77 5.08
C PRO A 3 4.43 21.83 3.99
N ILE A 4 5.54 22.24 3.37
CA ILE A 4 6.24 21.50 2.31
C ILE A 4 6.49 20.01 2.68
N PRO A 5 6.91 19.67 3.92
CA PRO A 5 7.06 18.27 4.32
C PRO A 5 5.79 17.42 4.23
N ALA A 6 4.60 18.00 4.45
CA ALA A 6 3.34 17.28 4.31
C ALA A 6 3.01 17.00 2.84
N ILE A 7 3.33 17.94 1.95
CA ILE A 7 3.18 17.79 0.50
C ILE A 7 4.13 16.71 -0.03
N ALA A 8 5.41 16.74 0.37
CA ALA A 8 6.38 15.72 -0.01
C ALA A 8 5.94 14.31 0.43
N TRP A 9 5.43 14.18 1.66
CA TRP A 9 4.86 12.92 2.16
C TRP A 9 3.66 12.44 1.34
N ALA A 10 2.76 13.36 0.99
CA ALA A 10 1.61 13.05 0.17
C ALA A 10 2.02 12.47 -1.20
N VAL A 11 3.02 13.09 -1.84
CA VAL A 11 3.58 12.61 -3.12
C VAL A 11 4.12 11.19 -3.00
N VAL A 12 4.89 10.89 -1.94
CA VAL A 12 5.45 9.55 -1.70
C VAL A 12 4.35 8.51 -1.52
N VAL A 13 3.32 8.82 -0.72
CA VAL A 13 2.21 7.89 -0.48
C VAL A 13 1.41 7.65 -1.76
N VAL A 14 1.15 8.68 -2.56
CA VAL A 14 0.46 8.54 -3.85
C VAL A 14 1.29 7.69 -4.81
N ALA A 15 2.61 7.90 -4.88
CA ALA A 15 3.49 7.07 -5.70
C ALA A 15 3.44 5.60 -5.28
N LEU A 16 3.44 5.30 -3.97
CA LEU A 16 3.28 3.94 -3.45
C LEU A 16 1.92 3.34 -3.81
N MET A 17 0.84 4.11 -3.73
CA MET A 17 -0.49 3.65 -4.15
C MET A 17 -0.52 3.29 -5.64
N VAL A 18 0.15 4.07 -6.49
CA VAL A 18 0.29 3.76 -7.92
C VAL A 18 1.06 2.46 -8.12
N VAL A 19 2.18 2.28 -7.40
CA VAL A 19 2.95 1.02 -7.44
C VAL A 19 2.09 -0.16 -7.02
N PHE A 20 1.36 -0.06 -5.90
CA PHE A 20 0.48 -1.13 -5.42
C PHE A 20 -0.67 -1.42 -6.39
N TYR A 21 -1.23 -0.39 -7.03
CA TYR A 21 -2.23 -0.54 -8.07
C TYR A 21 -1.69 -1.29 -9.29
N VAL A 22 -0.49 -0.93 -9.77
CA VAL A 22 0.17 -1.64 -10.87
C VAL A 22 0.45 -3.10 -10.50
N LEU A 23 0.95 -3.35 -9.28
CA LEU A 23 1.16 -4.71 -8.77
C LEU A 23 -0.16 -5.50 -8.68
N ALA A 24 -1.23 -4.88 -8.20
CA ALA A 24 -2.56 -5.50 -8.10
C ALA A 24 -3.05 -5.92 -9.48
N ARG A 25 -2.93 -5.03 -10.47
CA ARG A 25 -3.38 -5.28 -11.84
C ARG A 25 -2.55 -6.36 -12.54
N PHE A 26 -1.23 -6.34 -12.36
CA PHE A 26 -0.38 -7.43 -12.83
C PHE A 26 -0.74 -8.77 -12.18
N SER A 27 -1.01 -8.76 -10.87
CA SER A 27 -1.40 -9.96 -10.13
C SER A 27 -2.79 -10.47 -10.53
N GLU A 28 -3.70 -9.58 -10.92
CA GLU A 28 -5.02 -9.90 -11.45
C GLU A 28 -4.91 -10.56 -12.83
N GLU A 29 -4.16 -9.98 -13.76
CA GLU A 29 -3.92 -10.54 -15.10
C GLU A 29 -3.22 -11.91 -15.03
N LEU A 30 -2.21 -12.06 -14.17
CA LEU A 30 -1.56 -13.35 -13.91
C LEU A 30 -2.50 -14.33 -13.20
N GLY A 31 -3.33 -13.87 -12.26
CA GLY A 31 -4.30 -14.67 -11.53
C GLY A 31 -5.39 -15.24 -12.42
N GLU A 32 -5.89 -14.46 -13.39
CA GLU A 32 -6.82 -14.94 -14.42
C GLU A 32 -6.16 -15.97 -15.35
N ALA A 33 -4.92 -15.71 -15.79
CA ALA A 33 -4.18 -16.61 -16.65
C ALA A 33 -3.85 -17.96 -15.97
N LEU A 34 -3.57 -17.94 -14.67
CA LEU A 34 -3.16 -19.12 -13.89
C LEU A 34 -4.29 -19.74 -13.05
N ARG A 35 -5.51 -19.17 -13.04
CA ARG A 35 -6.64 -19.54 -12.15
C ARG A 35 -6.27 -19.60 -10.66
N ILE A 36 -5.39 -18.71 -10.21
CA ILE A 36 -4.93 -18.65 -8.80
C ILE A 36 -5.91 -17.79 -7.98
N ARG A 37 -6.03 -18.10 -6.67
CA ARG A 37 -6.88 -17.36 -5.71
C ARG A 37 -6.63 -15.85 -5.75
N PRO A 38 -7.67 -15.01 -5.49
CA PRO A 38 -7.65 -13.56 -5.70
C PRO A 38 -6.82 -12.82 -4.63
N TYR A 39 -5.50 -13.03 -4.64
CA TYR A 39 -4.56 -12.30 -3.78
C TYR A 39 -4.42 -10.82 -4.16
N TYR A 40 -5.04 -10.37 -5.26
CA TYR A 40 -5.08 -8.94 -5.64
C TYR A 40 -5.83 -8.07 -4.61
N ILE A 41 -6.78 -8.66 -3.84
CA ILE A 41 -7.60 -7.94 -2.87
C ILE A 41 -6.75 -7.31 -1.76
N SER A 42 -5.64 -7.95 -1.36
CA SER A 42 -4.79 -7.42 -0.29
C SER A 42 -3.98 -6.20 -0.73
N TYR A 43 -3.67 -6.02 -2.01
CA TYR A 43 -3.08 -4.78 -2.52
C TYR A 43 -4.07 -3.61 -2.50
N TYR A 44 -5.35 -3.87 -2.76
CA TYR A 44 -6.41 -2.86 -2.59
C TYR A 44 -6.60 -2.50 -1.11
N ALA A 45 -6.58 -3.50 -0.21
CA ALA A 45 -6.61 -3.25 1.22
C ALA A 45 -5.40 -2.41 1.70
N ALA A 46 -4.18 -2.75 1.25
CA ALA A 46 -2.98 -1.97 1.53
C ALA A 46 -3.07 -0.52 1.03
N SER A 47 -3.63 -0.32 -0.16
CA SER A 47 -3.86 1.01 -0.73
C SER A 47 -4.88 1.81 0.07
N LEU A 48 -5.92 1.16 0.63
CA LEU A 48 -6.86 1.81 1.54
C LEU A 48 -6.16 2.34 2.81
N PHE A 49 -5.28 1.54 3.41
CA PHE A 49 -4.49 1.97 4.58
C PHE A 49 -3.59 3.16 4.27
N LEU A 50 -2.91 3.14 3.12
CA LEU A 50 -2.13 4.27 2.63
C LEU A 50 -3.00 5.53 2.46
N PHE A 51 -4.18 5.38 1.85
CA PHE A 51 -5.13 6.47 1.66
C PHE A 51 -5.60 7.09 2.98
N ILE A 52 -5.96 6.26 3.98
CA ILE A 52 -6.36 6.78 5.29
C ILE A 52 -5.20 7.53 5.97
N GLY A 53 -3.97 6.98 5.87
CA GLY A 53 -2.78 7.60 6.43
C GLY A 53 -2.47 8.99 5.84
N ILE A 54 -2.52 9.15 4.52
CA ILE A 54 -2.29 10.46 3.87
C ILE A 54 -3.38 11.48 4.24
N GLN A 55 -4.65 11.06 4.31
CA GLN A 55 -5.73 11.95 4.73
C GLN A 55 -5.52 12.44 6.16
N MET A 56 -5.16 11.56 7.10
CA MET A 56 -4.84 11.95 8.48
C MET A 56 -3.69 12.95 8.58
N ARG A 57 -2.64 12.78 7.75
CA ARG A 57 -1.49 13.69 7.71
C ARG A 57 -1.87 15.05 7.15
N LEU A 58 -2.66 15.09 6.07
CA LEU A 58 -3.16 16.33 5.47
C LEU A 58 -4.12 17.06 6.41
N LEU A 59 -5.03 16.35 7.07
CA LEU A 59 -5.95 16.93 8.05
C LEU A 59 -5.18 17.55 9.22
N SER A 60 -4.16 16.85 9.72
CA SER A 60 -3.29 17.34 10.80
C SER A 60 -2.49 18.59 10.41
N ALA A 61 -2.17 18.74 9.13
CA ALA A 61 -1.47 19.91 8.61
C ALA A 61 -2.38 21.15 8.46
N VAL A 62 -3.70 20.96 8.40
CA VAL A 62 -4.71 22.03 8.26
C VAL A 62 -5.36 22.36 9.60
N ALA A 63 -5.60 21.35 10.46
CA ALA A 63 -6.24 21.47 11.76
C ALA A 63 -5.28 21.04 12.88
N THR A 64 -4.37 21.95 13.27
CA THR A 64 -3.30 21.69 14.24
C THR A 64 -3.79 21.32 15.65
N ASP A 65 -4.98 21.75 16.07
CA ASP A 65 -5.57 21.39 17.37
C ASP A 65 -5.97 19.91 17.45
N LEU A 66 -6.42 19.30 16.34
CA LEU A 66 -6.68 17.86 16.28
C LEU A 66 -5.38 17.05 16.08
N ALA A 67 -4.34 17.68 15.54
CA ALA A 67 -3.11 17.02 15.09
C ALA A 67 -2.29 16.43 16.24
N PHE A 68 -2.25 17.09 17.40
CA PHE A 68 -1.39 16.64 18.53
C PHE A 68 -1.81 15.27 19.10
N LYS A 69 -3.08 14.90 19.00
CA LYS A 69 -3.59 13.64 19.56
C LYS A 69 -3.34 12.43 18.64
N TYR A 70 -3.14 12.66 17.34
CA TYR A 70 -3.02 11.60 16.32
C TYR A 70 -1.76 11.71 15.45
N ALA A 71 -0.81 12.56 15.85
CA ALA A 71 0.39 12.86 15.09
C ALA A 71 1.21 11.63 14.68
N TYR A 72 1.11 10.50 15.38
CA TYR A 72 1.86 9.28 15.05
C TYR A 72 1.04 8.21 14.31
N TRP A 73 -0.29 8.32 14.29
CA TRP A 73 -1.16 7.28 13.72
C TRP A 73 -1.06 7.18 12.21
N HIS A 74 -0.80 8.29 11.53
CA HIS A 74 -0.61 8.29 10.07
C HIS A 74 0.59 7.42 9.64
N VAL A 75 1.69 7.44 10.40
CA VAL A 75 2.88 6.61 10.11
C VAL A 75 2.59 5.13 10.35
N ALA A 76 1.90 4.80 11.44
CA ALA A 76 1.52 3.43 11.75
C ALA A 76 0.61 2.83 10.66
N LEU A 77 -0.39 3.58 10.18
CA LEU A 77 -1.28 3.13 9.11
C LEU A 77 -0.55 2.92 7.79
N VAL A 78 0.35 3.84 7.42
CA VAL A 78 1.20 3.67 6.23
C VAL A 78 2.09 2.43 6.38
N ALA A 79 2.72 2.23 7.52
CA ALA A 79 3.57 1.06 7.78
C ALA A 79 2.78 -0.26 7.70
N ILE A 80 1.55 -0.30 8.22
CA ILE A 80 0.65 -1.46 8.11
C ILE A 80 0.33 -1.74 6.64
N GLY A 81 -0.07 -0.71 5.87
CA GLY A 81 -0.36 -0.85 4.44
C GLY A 81 0.83 -1.39 3.66
N VAL A 82 2.03 -0.84 3.89
CA VAL A 82 3.27 -1.32 3.25
C VAL A 82 3.60 -2.76 3.66
N THR A 83 3.43 -3.11 4.93
CA THR A 83 3.69 -4.47 5.44
C THR A 83 2.76 -5.50 4.80
N ILE A 84 1.47 -5.20 4.68
CA ILE A 84 0.49 -6.07 4.03
C ILE A 84 0.85 -6.28 2.55
N ALA A 85 1.21 -5.21 1.85
CA ALA A 85 1.65 -5.29 0.46
C ALA A 85 2.92 -6.14 0.31
N LEU A 86 3.89 -5.97 1.21
CA LEU A 86 5.13 -6.73 1.20
C LEU A 86 4.89 -8.22 1.47
N ILE A 87 4.09 -8.57 2.48
CA ILE A 87 3.76 -9.97 2.78
C ILE A 87 3.03 -10.60 1.59
N THR A 88 2.08 -9.89 1.00
CA THR A 88 1.36 -10.36 -0.20
C THR A 88 2.34 -10.61 -1.35
N THR A 89 3.28 -9.68 -1.56
CA THR A 89 4.31 -9.81 -2.59
C THR A 89 5.16 -11.04 -2.36
N ILE A 90 5.64 -11.27 -1.13
CA ILE A 90 6.48 -12.41 -0.79
C ILE A 90 5.73 -13.73 -0.98
N ILE A 91 4.47 -13.82 -0.53
CA ILE A 91 3.66 -15.04 -0.67
C ILE A 91 3.40 -15.34 -2.15
N TYR A 92 3.00 -14.32 -2.92
CA TYR A 92 2.63 -14.47 -4.32
C TYR A 92 3.84 -14.82 -5.20
N TRP A 93 4.90 -14.01 -5.12
CA TRP A 93 6.11 -14.21 -5.91
C TRP A 93 6.92 -15.43 -5.42
N GLY A 94 6.92 -15.71 -4.12
CA GLY A 94 7.55 -16.90 -3.56
C GLY A 94 6.89 -18.19 -4.05
N TRP A 95 5.56 -18.20 -4.16
CA TRP A 95 4.84 -19.33 -4.76
C TRP A 95 5.18 -19.49 -6.25
N LEU A 96 5.17 -18.39 -7.03
CA LEU A 96 5.51 -18.40 -8.45
C LEU A 96 6.92 -18.95 -8.73
N LEU A 97 7.91 -18.52 -7.95
CA LEU A 97 9.29 -19.01 -8.05
C LEU A 97 9.43 -20.49 -7.68
N SER A 98 8.69 -20.95 -6.67
CA SER A 98 8.66 -22.35 -6.25
C SER A 98 8.07 -23.26 -7.32
N ASP A 99 6.95 -22.86 -7.92
CA ASP A 99 6.31 -23.62 -8.99
C ASP A 99 7.16 -23.64 -10.26
N TYR A 100 7.79 -22.51 -10.62
CA TYR A 100 8.73 -22.46 -11.73
C TYR A 100 9.93 -23.40 -11.54
N HIS A 101 10.46 -23.50 -10.31
CA HIS A 101 11.57 -24.40 -10.02
C HIS A 101 11.17 -25.89 -10.09
N LYS A 102 9.92 -26.24 -9.77
CA LYS A 102 9.41 -27.62 -9.88
C LYS A 102 9.15 -28.09 -11.31
N MET A 103 8.96 -27.16 -12.25
CA MET A 103 8.73 -27.49 -13.67
C MET A 103 10.03 -27.64 -14.48
N ARG A 104 11.19 -27.39 -13.86
CA ARG A 104 12.51 -27.53 -14.47
C ARG A 104 13.19 -28.83 -14.05
#